data_AF-A0A239ZWK1-F1
#
_entry.id   AF-A0A239ZWK1-F1
#
_cell.length_a   1.000
_cell.length_b   1.000
_cell.length_c   1.000
_cell.angle_alpha   90.00
_cell.angle_beta   90.00
_cell.angle_gamma   90.00
#
_symmetry.space_group_name_H-M   'P 1'
#
loop_
_entity.id
_entity.type
_entity.pdbx_description
1 polymer ?
#
loop_
_entity_poly.entity_id
_entity_poly.type
_entity_poly.pdbx_seq_one_letter_code
_entity_poly.pdbx_strand_id
1 'polypeptide(L)'
;MNKKLSLIILAVVGVFGFVLFFGFNLSNIFPDNKLQAYTLVISFVGLFGTVIGAYLGAKIAGDNARELYEHQKNQKNYEKRSKVELLTSIKLIEVLNHSIRIENDIELLYVGENDKRDIKEIIEKSVINIDDLIDGYAKPIIELLEDKELYNGTIGLYKSLLKMFNDCNRMQQHIKVINMYDKDNGHPEDYYILKEHERKMIQELYNDYVSHVRKDILSTFIEYKFMKIILDQCIQNVLKNIDNENKLFEDLKFYKFLSLPYTIKLKGDSK
;
A
#
# COMPACT_ATOMS: atom_id res chain seq x y z
N MET A 1 35.93 36.84 -12.01
CA MET A 1 36.66 35.55 -11.83
C MET A 1 35.82 34.66 -10.92
N ASN A 2 35.52 33.41 -11.32
CA ASN A 2 34.75 32.48 -10.49
C ASN A 2 35.45 32.26 -9.13
N LYS A 3 34.72 32.34 -8.02
CA LYS A 3 35.30 32.20 -6.66
C LYS A 3 36.15 30.93 -6.51
N LYS A 4 35.72 29.82 -7.11
CA LYS A 4 36.46 28.54 -7.16
C LYS A 4 37.79 28.66 -7.93
N LEU A 5 37.77 29.32 -9.09
CA LEU A 5 38.97 29.52 -9.91
C LEU A 5 39.99 30.42 -9.20
N SER A 6 39.53 31.48 -8.52
CA SER A 6 40.39 32.35 -7.72
C SER A 6 41.09 31.61 -6.58
N LEU A 7 40.40 30.65 -5.96
CA LEU A 7 40.94 29.87 -4.84
C LEU A 7 41.97 28.84 -5.29
N ILE A 8 41.77 28.22 -6.46
CA ILE A 8 42.76 27.32 -7.08
C ILE A 8 44.02 28.08 -7.46
N ILE A 9 43.88 29.24 -8.10
CA ILE A 9 45.03 30.08 -8.48
C ILE A 9 45.80 30.52 -7.23
N LEU A 10 45.10 30.94 -6.17
CA LEU A 10 45.74 31.32 -4.91
C LEU A 10 46.51 30.16 -4.28
N ALA A 11 45.96 28.94 -4.29
CA ALA A 11 46.62 27.75 -3.77
C ALA A 11 47.90 27.41 -4.56
N VAL A 12 47.85 27.49 -5.89
CA VAL A 12 49.01 27.26 -6.77
C VAL A 12 50.10 28.30 -6.50
N VAL A 13 49.75 29.59 -6.47
CA VAL A 13 50.69 30.68 -6.16
C VAL A 13 51.30 30.52 -4.76
N GLY A 14 50.49 30.10 -3.78
CA GLY A 14 50.96 29.81 -2.42
C GLY A 14 51.99 28.68 -2.36
N VAL A 15 51.78 27.59 -3.11
CA VAL A 15 52.74 26.49 -3.21
C VAL A 15 54.04 26.94 -3.87
N PHE A 16 53.96 27.70 -4.96
CA PHE A 16 55.16 28.26 -5.61
C PHE A 16 55.93 29.19 -4.68
N GLY A 17 55.23 30.09 -3.95
CA GLY A 17 55.84 30.97 -2.97
C GLY A 17 56.52 30.21 -1.82
N PHE A 18 55.89 29.14 -1.33
CA PHE A 18 56.47 28.28 -0.30
C PHE A 18 57.77 27.61 -0.76
N VAL A 19 57.78 27.04 -1.96
CA VAL A 19 58.97 26.38 -2.53
C VAL A 19 60.12 27.37 -2.70
N LEU A 20 59.85 28.58 -3.22
CA LEU A 20 60.88 29.62 -3.37
C LEU A 20 61.42 30.11 -2.03
N PHE A 21 60.55 30.38 -1.07
CA PHE A 21 60.94 30.88 0.25
C PHE A 21 61.77 29.86 1.04
N PHE A 22 61.28 28.63 1.20
CA PHE A 22 62.00 27.61 1.95
C PHE A 22 63.21 27.09 1.18
N GLY A 23 63.12 26.94 -0.14
CA GLY A 23 64.25 26.57 -0.98
C GLY A 23 65.39 27.58 -0.92
N PHE A 24 65.10 28.88 -0.94
CA PHE A 24 66.11 29.93 -0.78
C PHE A 24 66.77 29.91 0.60
N ASN A 25 65.97 29.79 1.67
CA ASN A 25 66.50 29.72 3.05
C ASN A 25 67.40 28.49 3.26
N LEU A 26 66.96 27.30 2.84
CA LEU A 26 67.76 26.07 2.91
C LEU A 26 69.02 26.14 2.02
N SER A 27 68.92 26.76 0.85
CA SER A 27 70.06 26.96 -0.05
C SER A 27 71.13 27.90 0.52
N ASN A 28 70.78 28.79 1.45
CA ASN A 28 71.74 29.66 2.13
C ASN A 28 72.40 28.96 3.32
N ILE A 29 71.71 28.00 3.94
CA ILE A 29 72.26 27.18 5.03
C ILE A 29 73.20 26.09 4.48
N PHE A 30 72.92 25.54 3.30
CA PHE A 30 73.75 24.54 2.62
C PHE A 30 74.24 25.07 1.25
N PRO A 31 75.22 26.00 1.23
CA PRO A 31 75.62 26.74 0.04
C PRO A 31 76.28 25.88 -1.05
N ASP A 32 76.89 24.75 -0.69
CA ASP A 32 77.56 23.86 -1.64
C ASP A 32 76.59 22.93 -2.39
N ASN A 33 75.38 22.72 -1.84
CA ASN A 33 74.39 21.77 -2.36
C ASN A 33 73.01 22.43 -2.60
N LYS A 34 73.00 23.64 -3.16
CA LYS A 34 71.79 24.45 -3.41
C LYS A 34 70.69 23.70 -4.15
N LEU A 35 71.07 22.91 -5.17
CA LEU A 35 70.13 22.12 -5.95
C LEU A 35 69.40 21.08 -5.07
N GLN A 36 70.13 20.42 -4.17
CA GLN A 36 69.57 19.39 -3.29
C GLN A 36 68.59 19.99 -2.27
N ALA A 37 68.86 21.22 -1.79
CA ALA A 37 67.96 21.95 -0.90
C ALA A 37 66.58 22.22 -1.56
N TYR A 38 66.54 22.67 -2.81
CA TYR A 38 65.28 22.85 -3.55
C TYR A 38 64.59 21.51 -3.85
N THR A 39 65.35 20.49 -4.24
CA THR A 39 64.80 19.15 -4.48
C THR A 39 64.13 18.58 -3.23
N LEU A 40 64.73 18.74 -2.04
CA LEU A 40 64.16 18.29 -0.78
C LEU A 40 62.80 18.93 -0.48
N VAL A 41 62.69 20.26 -0.65
CA VAL A 41 61.44 21.00 -0.42
C VAL A 41 60.36 20.59 -1.41
N ILE A 42 60.72 20.42 -2.70
CA ILE A 42 59.78 19.96 -3.73
C ILE A 42 59.29 18.55 -3.44
N SER A 43 60.18 17.63 -3.05
CA SER A 43 59.82 16.26 -2.69
C SER A 43 58.88 16.21 -1.48
N PHE A 44 59.13 17.08 -0.47
CA PHE A 44 58.25 17.19 0.69
C PHE A 44 56.85 17.68 0.29
N VAL A 45 56.76 18.78 -0.47
CA VAL A 45 55.47 19.30 -0.98
C VAL A 45 54.75 18.26 -1.85
N GLY A 46 55.48 17.53 -2.70
CA GLY A 46 54.93 16.46 -3.53
C GLY A 46 54.32 15.33 -2.71
N LEU A 47 55.00 14.89 -1.65
CA LEU A 47 54.52 13.83 -0.75
C LEU A 47 53.20 14.23 -0.07
N PHE A 48 53.14 15.43 0.51
CA PHE A 48 51.90 15.94 1.13
C PHE A 48 50.80 16.20 0.11
N GLY A 49 51.14 16.70 -1.08
CA GLY A 49 50.19 16.88 -2.18
C GLY A 49 49.54 15.58 -2.61
N THR A 50 50.30 14.50 -2.73
CA THR A 50 49.77 13.16 -3.05
C THR A 50 48.91 12.61 -1.91
N VAL A 51 49.36 12.71 -0.66
CA VAL A 51 48.60 12.20 0.50
C VAL A 51 47.29 12.96 0.69
N ILE A 52 47.32 14.29 0.65
CA ILE A 52 46.12 15.13 0.82
C ILE A 52 45.19 14.96 -0.39
N GLY A 53 45.73 14.92 -1.60
CA GLY A 53 44.95 14.70 -2.83
C GLY A 53 44.27 13.33 -2.83
N ALA A 54 44.99 12.28 -2.45
CA ALA A 54 44.44 10.94 -2.31
C ALA A 54 43.37 10.87 -1.21
N TYR A 55 43.61 11.50 -0.06
CA TYR A 55 42.63 11.56 1.04
C TYR A 55 41.35 12.30 0.62
N LEU A 56 41.47 13.47 0.00
CA LEU A 56 40.31 14.25 -0.47
C LEU A 56 39.55 13.51 -1.59
N GLY A 57 40.29 12.91 -2.53
CA GLY A 57 39.71 12.09 -3.58
C GLY A 57 38.94 10.88 -3.02
N ALA A 58 39.55 10.16 -2.08
CA ALA A 58 38.92 9.03 -1.39
C ALA A 58 37.70 9.46 -0.58
N LYS A 59 37.75 10.61 0.10
CA LYS A 59 36.61 11.16 0.86
C LYS A 59 35.44 11.49 -0.06
N ILE A 60 35.68 12.24 -1.14
CA ILE A 60 34.62 12.61 -2.10
C ILE A 60 34.03 11.35 -2.76
N ALA A 61 34.88 10.40 -3.15
CA ALA A 61 34.42 9.13 -3.72
C ALA A 61 33.58 8.32 -2.71
N GLY A 62 33.99 8.29 -1.45
CA GLY A 62 33.27 7.62 -0.37
C GLY A 62 31.92 8.26 -0.08
N ASP A 63 31.86 9.60 0.02
CA ASP A 63 30.63 10.34 0.26
C ASP A 63 29.61 10.10 -0.89
N ASN A 64 30.06 10.20 -2.14
CA ASN A 64 29.22 9.94 -3.31
C ASN A 64 28.75 8.47 -3.38
N ALA A 65 29.63 7.52 -3.05
CA ALA A 65 29.27 6.09 -3.01
C ALA A 65 28.21 5.80 -1.95
N ARG A 66 28.28 6.48 -0.80
CA ARG A 66 27.28 6.37 0.26
C ARG A 66 25.93 6.94 -0.17
N GLU A 67 25.92 8.13 -0.75
CA GLU A 67 24.70 8.75 -1.28
C GLU A 67 24.02 7.87 -2.34
N LEU A 68 24.80 7.35 -3.29
CA LEU A 68 24.30 6.44 -4.32
C LEU A 68 23.71 5.15 -3.71
N TYR A 69 24.36 4.58 -2.70
CA TYR A 69 23.87 3.40 -2.00
C TYR A 69 22.54 3.68 -1.28
N GLU A 70 22.42 4.83 -0.60
CA GLU A 70 21.17 5.24 0.06
C GLU A 70 20.04 5.42 -0.96
N HIS A 71 20.30 6.05 -2.09
CA HIS A 71 19.32 6.19 -3.17
C HIS A 71 18.87 4.84 -3.72
N GLN A 72 19.80 3.93 -4.03
CA GLN A 72 19.46 2.60 -4.53
C GLN A 72 18.67 1.77 -3.51
N LYS A 73 19.02 1.89 -2.22
CA LYS A 73 18.29 1.22 -1.14
C LYS A 73 16.86 1.75 -1.03
N ASN A 74 16.69 3.07 -1.11
CA ASN A 74 15.38 3.71 -1.05
C ASN A 74 14.51 3.33 -2.27
N GLN A 75 15.09 3.31 -3.48
CA GLN A 75 14.39 2.84 -4.69
C GLN A 75 13.95 1.38 -4.56
N LYS A 76 14.83 0.48 -4.12
CA LYS A 76 14.46 -0.93 -3.90
C LYS A 76 13.36 -1.11 -2.85
N ASN A 77 13.40 -0.32 -1.77
CA ASN A 77 12.35 -0.36 -0.76
C ASN A 77 11.02 0.17 -1.32
N TYR A 78 11.07 1.24 -2.11
CA TYR A 78 9.91 1.78 -2.81
C TYR A 78 9.31 0.74 -3.77
N GLU A 79 10.10 0.14 -4.66
CA GLU A 79 9.64 -0.89 -5.60
C GLU A 79 8.96 -2.07 -4.90
N LYS A 80 9.56 -2.57 -3.81
CA LYS A 80 8.97 -3.65 -3.02
C LYS A 80 7.63 -3.24 -2.40
N ARG A 81 7.56 -2.02 -1.85
CA ARG A 81 6.33 -1.48 -1.26
C ARG A 81 5.25 -1.31 -2.33
N SER A 82 5.58 -0.69 -3.46
CA SER A 82 4.65 -0.49 -4.58
C SER A 82 4.13 -1.82 -5.12
N LYS A 83 4.97 -2.85 -5.19
CA LYS A 83 4.53 -4.19 -5.58
C LYS A 83 3.45 -4.75 -4.66
N VAL A 84 3.65 -4.63 -3.34
CA VAL A 84 2.67 -5.08 -2.34
C VAL A 84 1.37 -4.28 -2.43
N GLU A 85 1.49 -2.96 -2.58
CA GLU A 85 0.34 -2.08 -2.74
C GLU A 85 -0.46 -2.40 -4.01
N LEU A 86 0.22 -2.69 -5.12
CA LEU A 86 -0.40 -3.11 -6.38
C LEU A 86 -1.13 -4.45 -6.23
N LEU A 87 -0.49 -5.44 -5.61
CA LEU A 87 -1.09 -6.75 -5.34
C LEU A 87 -2.34 -6.61 -4.46
N THR A 88 -2.25 -5.75 -3.44
CA THR A 88 -3.39 -5.43 -2.58
C THR A 88 -4.52 -4.80 -3.38
N SER A 89 -4.23 -3.81 -4.23
CA SER A 89 -5.22 -3.18 -5.10
C SER A 89 -5.94 -4.20 -5.98
N ILE A 90 -5.22 -5.14 -6.60
CA ILE A 90 -5.80 -6.22 -7.42
C ILE A 90 -6.79 -7.06 -6.60
N LYS A 91 -6.40 -7.47 -5.40
CA LYS A 91 -7.25 -8.29 -4.53
C LYS A 91 -8.47 -7.53 -4.01
N LEU A 92 -8.35 -6.23 -3.74
CA LEU A 92 -9.49 -5.40 -3.39
C LEU A 92 -10.46 -5.20 -4.56
N ILE A 93 -9.99 -5.20 -5.80
CA ILE A 93 -10.85 -5.20 -6.97
C ILE A 93 -11.69 -6.49 -7.03
N GLU A 94 -11.09 -7.64 -6.70
CA GLU A 94 -11.84 -8.90 -6.59
C GLU A 94 -12.97 -8.80 -5.55
N VAL A 95 -12.67 -8.24 -4.37
CA VAL A 95 -13.66 -7.98 -3.31
C VAL A 95 -14.78 -7.04 -3.80
N LEU A 96 -14.41 -5.91 -4.41
CA LEU A 96 -15.39 -4.92 -4.88
C LEU A 96 -16.30 -5.48 -5.96
N ASN A 97 -15.74 -6.25 -6.91
CA ASN A 97 -16.52 -6.93 -7.94
C ASN A 97 -17.54 -7.90 -7.35
N HIS A 98 -17.11 -8.67 -6.34
CA HIS A 98 -17.99 -9.59 -5.64
C HIS A 98 -19.10 -8.86 -4.88
N SER A 99 -18.77 -7.78 -4.17
CA SER A 99 -19.72 -6.91 -3.47
C SER A 99 -20.79 -6.34 -4.43
N ILE A 100 -20.36 -5.84 -5.59
CA ILE A 100 -21.25 -5.30 -6.62
C ILE A 100 -22.15 -6.39 -7.21
N ARG A 101 -21.61 -7.59 -7.46
CA ARG A 101 -22.40 -8.72 -7.97
C ARG A 101 -23.55 -9.05 -7.03
N ILE A 102 -23.24 -9.27 -5.74
CA ILE A 102 -24.26 -9.59 -4.74
C ILE A 102 -25.26 -8.44 -4.57
N GLU A 103 -24.80 -7.18 -4.62
CA GLU A 103 -25.72 -6.04 -4.56
C GLU A 103 -26.72 -6.03 -5.71
N ASN A 104 -26.28 -6.28 -6.95
CA ASN A 104 -27.20 -6.38 -8.08
C ASN A 104 -28.20 -7.53 -7.90
N ASP A 105 -27.77 -8.67 -7.36
CA ASP A 105 -28.65 -9.81 -7.09
C ASP A 105 -29.71 -9.46 -6.03
N ILE A 106 -29.32 -8.70 -5.01
CA ILE A 106 -30.22 -8.25 -3.93
C ILE A 106 -31.12 -7.10 -4.37
N GLU A 107 -30.67 -6.22 -5.27
CA GLU A 107 -31.51 -5.20 -5.91
C GLU A 107 -32.73 -5.82 -6.58
N LEU A 108 -32.58 -7.01 -7.17
CA LEU A 108 -33.69 -7.73 -7.79
C LEU A 108 -34.76 -8.19 -6.78
N LEU A 109 -34.41 -8.31 -5.50
CA LEU A 109 -35.30 -8.74 -4.41
C LEU A 109 -36.13 -7.59 -3.81
N TYR A 110 -35.87 -6.34 -4.17
CA TYR A 110 -36.74 -5.23 -3.79
C TYR A 110 -38.10 -5.38 -4.46
N VAL A 111 -39.18 -5.29 -3.68
CA VAL A 111 -40.55 -5.32 -4.17
C VAL A 111 -41.27 -4.11 -3.60
N GLY A 112 -41.35 -3.04 -4.37
CA GLY A 112 -42.18 -1.88 -4.02
C GLY A 112 -43.68 -2.22 -4.13
N GLU A 113 -44.54 -1.40 -3.54
CA GLU A 113 -46.01 -1.60 -3.53
C GLU A 113 -46.65 -1.77 -4.92
N ASN A 114 -45.94 -1.39 -6.00
CA ASN A 114 -46.42 -1.42 -7.39
C ASN A 114 -45.65 -2.40 -8.32
N ASP A 115 -44.87 -3.32 -7.77
CA ASP A 115 -44.11 -4.29 -8.58
C ASP A 115 -45.02 -5.33 -9.25
N LYS A 116 -44.85 -5.53 -10.56
CA LYS A 116 -45.69 -6.40 -11.41
C LYS A 116 -44.99 -7.70 -11.85
N ARG A 117 -43.74 -7.94 -11.39
CA ARG A 117 -42.97 -9.15 -11.73
C ARG A 117 -43.61 -10.39 -11.09
N ASP A 118 -43.49 -11.55 -11.76
CA ASP A 118 -44.05 -12.81 -11.23
C ASP A 118 -43.33 -13.21 -9.94
N ILE A 119 -44.10 -13.41 -8.87
CA ILE A 119 -43.62 -13.80 -7.54
C ILE A 119 -42.80 -15.10 -7.60
N LYS A 120 -43.11 -16.02 -8.52
CA LYS A 120 -42.32 -17.25 -8.71
C LYS A 120 -40.90 -16.99 -9.23
N GLU A 121 -40.72 -16.03 -10.14
CA GLU A 121 -39.42 -15.66 -10.71
C GLU A 121 -38.53 -14.96 -9.68
N ILE A 122 -39.14 -14.29 -8.69
CA ILE A 122 -38.47 -13.69 -7.54
C ILE A 122 -38.06 -14.76 -6.51
N ILE A 123 -38.91 -15.75 -6.26
CA ILE A 123 -38.67 -16.84 -5.29
C ILE A 123 -37.53 -17.77 -5.73
N GLU A 124 -37.39 -18.09 -7.02
CA GLU A 124 -36.27 -18.94 -7.48
C GLU A 124 -34.89 -18.28 -7.33
N LYS A 125 -34.83 -16.94 -7.17
CA LYS A 125 -33.59 -16.17 -6.94
C LYS A 125 -33.37 -15.79 -5.46
N SER A 126 -34.29 -16.11 -4.55
CA SER A 126 -34.46 -15.41 -3.27
C SER A 126 -33.60 -15.83 -2.09
N VAL A 127 -32.43 -16.46 -2.30
CA VAL A 127 -31.56 -16.83 -1.18
C VAL A 127 -30.43 -15.80 -1.07
N ILE A 128 -30.57 -14.88 -0.13
CA ILE A 128 -29.47 -14.00 0.29
C ILE A 128 -28.44 -14.89 0.99
N ASN A 129 -27.38 -15.25 0.27
CA ASN A 129 -26.30 -16.04 0.83
C ASN A 129 -25.28 -15.11 1.52
N ILE A 130 -25.48 -14.86 2.81
CA ILE A 130 -24.58 -14.01 3.59
C ILE A 130 -23.18 -14.65 3.73
N ASP A 131 -23.08 -15.97 3.74
CA ASP A 131 -21.78 -16.66 3.71
C ASP A 131 -21.01 -16.34 2.41
N ASP A 132 -21.69 -16.30 1.26
CA ASP A 132 -21.06 -15.88 -0.01
C ASP A 132 -20.56 -14.44 0.07
N LEU A 133 -21.32 -13.53 0.68
CA LEU A 133 -20.86 -12.15 0.93
C LEU A 133 -19.56 -12.14 1.73
N ILE A 134 -19.53 -12.78 2.89
CA ILE A 134 -18.35 -12.77 3.76
C ILE A 134 -17.16 -13.44 3.07
N ASP A 135 -17.39 -14.57 2.40
CA ASP A 135 -16.34 -15.32 1.69
C ASP A 135 -15.67 -14.49 0.60
N GLY A 136 -16.45 -13.71 -0.17
CA GLY A 136 -15.89 -12.88 -1.23
C GLY A 136 -15.08 -11.68 -0.71
N TYR A 137 -15.28 -11.29 0.56
CA TYR A 137 -14.41 -10.34 1.23
C TYR A 137 -13.22 -11.02 1.90
N ALA A 138 -13.43 -12.16 2.53
CA ALA A 138 -12.41 -12.84 3.34
C ALA A 138 -11.33 -13.51 2.48
N LYS A 139 -11.71 -14.24 1.43
CA LYS A 139 -10.77 -15.07 0.64
C LYS A 139 -9.64 -14.24 0.01
N PRO A 140 -9.91 -13.13 -0.72
CA PRO A 140 -8.82 -12.33 -1.30
C PRO A 140 -7.87 -11.75 -0.25
N ILE A 141 -8.39 -11.43 0.95
CA ILE A 141 -7.60 -10.88 2.05
C ILE A 141 -6.76 -11.96 2.74
N ILE A 142 -7.29 -13.18 2.90
CA ILE A 142 -6.53 -14.32 3.43
C ILE A 142 -5.36 -14.62 2.50
N GLU A 143 -5.60 -14.70 1.19
CA GLU A 143 -4.54 -14.90 0.20
C GLU A 143 -3.44 -13.83 0.29
N LEU A 144 -3.80 -12.56 0.50
CA LEU A 144 -2.83 -11.50 0.75
C LEU A 144 -2.04 -11.70 2.04
N LEU A 145 -2.73 -12.02 3.14
CA LEU A 145 -2.12 -12.17 4.47
C LEU A 145 -1.17 -13.37 4.55
N GLU A 146 -1.41 -14.40 3.74
CA GLU A 146 -0.52 -15.55 3.60
C GLU A 146 0.71 -15.27 2.72
N ASP A 147 0.66 -14.22 1.89
CA ASP A 147 1.78 -13.83 1.05
C ASP A 147 2.92 -13.22 1.87
N LYS A 148 4.09 -13.86 1.83
CA LYS A 148 5.31 -13.39 2.49
C LYS A 148 5.77 -12.03 1.95
N GLU A 149 5.40 -11.67 0.73
CA GLU A 149 5.73 -10.36 0.17
C GLU A 149 5.03 -9.22 0.92
N LEU A 150 3.89 -9.48 1.57
CA LEU A 150 3.11 -8.48 2.32
C LEU A 150 3.93 -7.79 3.42
N TYR A 151 4.94 -8.47 3.99
CA TYR A 151 5.83 -7.88 4.99
C TYR A 151 6.67 -6.71 4.46
N ASN A 152 6.77 -6.54 3.14
CA ASN A 152 7.41 -5.36 2.53
C ASN A 152 6.47 -4.16 2.43
N GLY A 153 5.18 -4.31 2.72
CA GLY A 153 4.18 -3.24 2.73
C GLY A 153 4.29 -2.34 3.96
N THR A 154 3.42 -1.32 4.03
CA THR A 154 3.38 -0.45 5.22
C THR A 154 2.74 -1.15 6.41
N ILE A 155 3.16 -0.75 7.61
CA ILE A 155 2.52 -1.19 8.86
C ILE A 155 1.02 -0.82 8.87
N GLY A 156 0.66 0.34 8.33
CA GLY A 156 -0.73 0.79 8.21
C GLY A 156 -1.55 -0.15 7.34
N LEU A 157 -1.02 -0.52 6.17
CA LEU A 157 -1.65 -1.46 5.26
C LEU A 157 -1.86 -2.83 5.92
N TYR A 158 -0.81 -3.40 6.52
CA TYR A 158 -0.91 -4.69 7.20
C TYR A 158 -1.95 -4.68 8.33
N LYS A 159 -1.96 -3.63 9.16
CA LYS A 159 -2.97 -3.47 10.22
C LYS A 159 -4.39 -3.37 9.67
N SER A 160 -4.58 -2.67 8.55
CA SER A 160 -5.89 -2.52 7.92
C SER A 160 -6.42 -3.84 7.34
N LEU A 161 -5.55 -4.64 6.72
CA LEU A 161 -5.88 -5.97 6.21
C LEU A 161 -6.24 -6.94 7.34
N LEU A 162 -5.45 -6.95 8.42
CA LEU A 162 -5.76 -7.74 9.61
C LEU A 162 -7.10 -7.34 10.24
N LYS A 163 -7.39 -6.03 10.29
CA LYS A 163 -8.68 -5.55 10.79
C LYS A 163 -9.82 -6.08 9.93
N MET A 164 -9.70 -6.00 8.60
CA MET A 164 -10.69 -6.53 7.67
C MET A 164 -10.90 -8.05 7.85
N PHE A 165 -9.83 -8.83 7.97
CA PHE A 165 -9.90 -10.26 8.28
C PHE A 165 -10.63 -10.55 9.59
N ASN A 166 -10.31 -9.79 10.65
CA ASN A 166 -10.97 -9.94 11.95
C ASN A 166 -12.45 -9.57 11.88
N ASP A 167 -12.81 -8.51 11.13
CA ASP A 167 -14.21 -8.12 10.94
C ASP A 167 -14.97 -9.16 10.10
N CYS A 168 -14.38 -9.76 9.08
CA CYS A 168 -15.00 -10.89 8.35
C CYS A 168 -15.30 -12.07 9.29
N ASN A 169 -14.33 -12.46 10.12
CA ASN A 169 -14.54 -13.51 11.12
C ASN A 169 -15.62 -13.14 12.13
N ARG A 170 -15.64 -11.88 12.58
CA ARG A 170 -16.64 -11.37 13.51
C ARG A 170 -18.04 -11.46 12.92
N MET A 171 -18.22 -11.05 11.66
CA MET A 171 -19.50 -11.17 10.95
C MET A 171 -19.91 -12.64 10.76
N GLN A 172 -18.96 -13.53 10.49
CA GLN A 172 -19.25 -14.97 10.38
C GLN A 172 -19.76 -15.56 11.70
N GLN A 173 -19.21 -15.11 12.83
CA GLN A 173 -19.69 -15.53 14.14
C GLN A 173 -21.07 -14.94 14.46
N HIS A 174 -21.32 -13.70 14.05
CA HIS A 174 -22.61 -13.04 14.21
C HIS A 174 -23.75 -13.83 13.52
N ILE A 175 -23.55 -14.25 12.26
CA ILE A 175 -24.52 -15.08 11.54
C ILE A 175 -24.81 -16.38 12.30
N LYS A 176 -23.76 -17.04 12.82
CA LYS A 176 -23.93 -18.28 13.59
C LYS A 176 -24.77 -18.06 14.83
N VAL A 177 -24.58 -16.94 15.52
CA VAL A 177 -25.38 -16.55 16.69
C VAL A 177 -26.84 -16.35 16.28
N ILE A 178 -27.12 -15.55 15.24
CA ILE A 178 -28.49 -15.32 14.75
C ILE A 178 -29.18 -16.65 14.43
N ASN A 179 -28.54 -17.51 13.64
CA ASN A 179 -29.09 -18.80 13.23
C ASN A 179 -29.38 -19.74 14.42
N MET A 180 -28.69 -19.59 15.56
CA MET A 180 -28.96 -20.38 16.76
C MET A 180 -30.21 -19.92 17.52
N TYR A 181 -30.56 -18.62 17.42
CA TYR A 181 -31.64 -17.99 18.18
C TYR A 181 -32.93 -17.74 17.36
N ASP A 182 -32.96 -18.10 16.08
CA ASP A 182 -34.09 -17.95 15.13
C ASP A 182 -35.32 -18.85 15.43
N LYS A 183 -35.52 -19.25 16.70
CA LYS A 183 -36.66 -20.07 17.14
C LYS A 183 -37.84 -19.27 17.69
N ASP A 184 -37.66 -17.99 18.00
CA ASP A 184 -38.64 -17.19 18.74
C ASP A 184 -39.05 -15.90 18.01
N ASN A 185 -39.58 -15.98 16.77
CA ASN A 185 -40.38 -14.95 16.06
C ASN A 185 -39.95 -13.46 16.20
N GLY A 186 -38.68 -13.18 16.43
CA GLY A 186 -38.11 -11.85 16.66
C GLY A 186 -36.67 -11.80 16.21
N HIS A 187 -36.22 -10.63 15.75
CA HIS A 187 -34.85 -10.44 15.28
C HIS A 187 -33.88 -10.70 16.46
N PRO A 188 -32.97 -11.69 16.38
CA PRO A 188 -32.06 -12.00 17.48
C PRO A 188 -31.21 -10.77 17.83
N GLU A 189 -31.21 -10.37 19.10
CA GLU A 189 -30.34 -9.28 19.57
C GLU A 189 -28.96 -9.83 19.95
N ASP A 190 -27.95 -9.57 19.11
CA ASP A 190 -26.57 -9.97 19.40
C ASP A 190 -25.84 -8.92 20.25
N TYR A 191 -25.85 -9.14 21.57
CA TYR A 191 -25.09 -8.30 22.51
C TYR A 191 -23.63 -8.72 22.69
N TYR A 192 -23.25 -9.91 22.21
CA TYR A 192 -21.94 -10.50 22.49
C TYR A 192 -20.91 -10.12 21.43
N ILE A 193 -21.31 -10.07 20.16
CA ILE A 193 -20.43 -9.85 19.01
C ILE A 193 -20.54 -8.41 18.50
N LEU A 194 -21.75 -7.86 18.50
CA LEU A 194 -21.99 -6.51 18.02
C LEU A 194 -21.77 -5.46 19.11
N LYS A 195 -21.31 -4.28 18.68
CA LYS A 195 -21.21 -3.08 19.52
C LYS A 195 -22.56 -2.38 19.59
N GLU A 196 -22.72 -1.50 20.58
CA GLU A 196 -23.98 -0.77 20.79
C GLU A 196 -24.41 0.05 19.56
N HIS A 197 -23.47 0.74 18.91
CA HIS A 197 -23.78 1.50 17.69
C HIS A 197 -24.11 0.59 16.49
N GLU A 198 -23.53 -0.61 16.42
CA GLU A 198 -23.81 -1.59 15.37
C GLU A 198 -25.25 -2.15 15.53
N ARG A 199 -25.68 -2.41 16.77
CA ARG A 199 -27.08 -2.77 17.06
C ARG A 199 -28.07 -1.66 16.71
N LYS A 200 -27.74 -0.40 17.04
CA LYS A 200 -28.58 0.76 16.67
C LYS A 200 -28.70 0.87 15.14
N MET A 201 -27.61 0.65 14.41
CA MET A 201 -27.60 0.64 12.95
C MET A 201 -28.53 -0.42 12.36
N ILE A 202 -28.55 -1.63 12.92
CA ILE A 202 -29.51 -2.69 12.50
C ILE A 202 -30.96 -2.22 12.69
N GLN A 203 -31.27 -1.61 13.84
CA GLN A 203 -32.62 -1.10 14.11
C GLN A 203 -33.01 0.05 13.16
N GLU A 204 -32.08 0.95 12.85
CA GLU A 204 -32.27 2.02 11.87
C GLU A 204 -32.54 1.44 10.48
N LEU A 205 -31.71 0.50 10.01
CA LEU A 205 -31.91 -0.20 8.74
C LEU A 205 -33.27 -0.91 8.69
N TYR A 206 -33.67 -1.58 9.78
CA TYR A 206 -34.98 -2.24 9.86
C TYR A 206 -36.11 -1.24 9.64
N ASN A 207 -36.08 -0.11 10.34
CA ASN A 207 -37.10 0.93 10.21
C ASN A 207 -37.14 1.53 8.80
N ASP A 208 -35.99 1.68 8.15
CA ASP A 208 -35.87 2.24 6.80
C ASP A 208 -36.44 1.30 5.72
N TYR A 209 -36.34 -0.01 5.91
CA TYR A 209 -36.68 -1.00 4.87
C TYR A 209 -37.95 -1.81 5.13
N VAL A 210 -38.54 -1.76 6.33
CA VAL A 210 -39.74 -2.55 6.67
C VAL A 210 -40.95 -2.31 5.74
N SER A 211 -41.06 -1.12 5.15
CA SER A 211 -42.12 -0.77 4.18
C SER A 211 -41.78 -1.09 2.72
N HIS A 212 -40.54 -1.49 2.43
CA HIS A 212 -40.01 -1.60 1.07
C HIS A 212 -39.47 -2.98 0.72
N VAL A 213 -39.35 -3.86 1.72
CA VAL A 213 -38.83 -5.21 1.58
C VAL A 213 -39.85 -6.19 2.15
N ARG A 214 -40.00 -7.34 1.48
CA ARG A 214 -40.97 -8.36 1.91
C ARG A 214 -40.58 -8.93 3.27
N LYS A 215 -41.60 -9.18 4.11
CA LYS A 215 -41.43 -9.61 5.51
C LYS A 215 -40.67 -10.92 5.66
N ASP A 216 -40.81 -11.84 4.71
CA ASP A 216 -40.17 -13.17 4.70
C ASP A 216 -38.64 -13.11 4.53
N ILE A 217 -38.13 -12.06 3.87
CA ILE A 217 -36.68 -11.86 3.64
C ILE A 217 -36.11 -10.66 4.40
N LEU A 218 -36.95 -9.88 5.10
CA LEU A 218 -36.58 -8.62 5.71
C LEU A 218 -35.40 -8.79 6.68
N SER A 219 -35.46 -9.77 7.59
CA SER A 219 -34.37 -9.98 8.56
C SER A 219 -33.03 -10.25 7.88
N THR A 220 -32.99 -11.22 6.96
CA THR A 220 -31.78 -11.57 6.20
C THR A 220 -31.27 -10.40 5.35
N PHE A 221 -32.18 -9.58 4.83
CA PHE A 221 -31.84 -8.39 4.07
C PHE A 221 -31.19 -7.29 4.95
N ILE A 222 -31.74 -7.05 6.14
CA ILE A 222 -31.15 -6.10 7.11
C ILE A 222 -29.76 -6.57 7.51
N GLU A 223 -29.60 -7.85 7.81
CA GLU A 223 -28.33 -8.45 8.15
C GLU A 223 -27.29 -8.30 7.05
N TYR A 224 -27.68 -8.58 5.81
CA TYR A 224 -26.84 -8.33 4.64
C TYR A 224 -26.40 -6.86 4.54
N LYS A 225 -27.34 -5.90 4.63
CA LYS A 225 -27.02 -4.48 4.51
C LYS A 225 -26.09 -4.02 5.62
N PHE A 226 -26.35 -4.46 6.84
CA PHE A 226 -25.50 -4.19 8.00
C PHE A 226 -24.07 -4.70 7.78
N MET A 227 -23.91 -5.98 7.44
CA MET A 227 -22.58 -6.57 7.22
C MET A 227 -21.85 -5.91 6.06
N LYS A 228 -22.54 -5.63 4.96
CA LYS A 228 -21.97 -4.90 3.83
C LYS A 228 -21.41 -3.55 4.25
N ILE A 229 -22.14 -2.76 5.04
CA ILE A 229 -21.66 -1.46 5.53
C ILE A 229 -20.36 -1.61 6.32
N ILE A 230 -20.30 -2.57 7.25
CA ILE A 230 -19.10 -2.83 8.07
C ILE A 230 -17.91 -3.25 7.20
N LEU A 231 -18.15 -4.15 6.25
CA LEU A 231 -17.09 -4.69 5.39
C LEU A 231 -16.61 -3.66 4.35
N ASP A 232 -17.51 -2.84 3.78
CA ASP A 232 -17.16 -1.73 2.89
C ASP A 232 -16.30 -0.68 3.63
N GLN A 233 -16.62 -0.38 4.90
CA GLN A 233 -15.77 0.48 5.73
C GLN A 233 -14.37 -0.11 5.92
N CYS A 234 -14.24 -1.44 6.00
CA CYS A 234 -12.93 -2.09 6.04
C CYS A 234 -12.15 -1.89 4.75
N ILE A 235 -12.79 -2.07 3.58
CA ILE A 235 -12.18 -1.78 2.27
C ILE A 235 -11.67 -0.34 2.22
N GLN A 236 -12.49 0.64 2.61
CA GLN A 236 -12.10 2.05 2.60
C GLN A 236 -10.89 2.32 3.51
N ASN A 237 -10.77 1.61 4.63
CA ASN A 237 -9.60 1.71 5.49
C ASN A 237 -8.35 1.11 4.84
N VAL A 238 -8.45 0.00 4.12
CA VAL A 238 -7.31 -0.58 3.38
C VAL A 238 -6.87 0.37 2.27
N LEU A 239 -7.82 0.88 1.47
CA LEU A 239 -7.54 1.80 0.37
C LEU A 239 -6.84 3.09 0.82
N LYS A 240 -7.18 3.61 2.01
CA LYS A 240 -6.49 4.78 2.58
C LYS A 240 -5.02 4.54 2.90
N ASN A 241 -4.60 3.29 3.04
CA ASN A 241 -3.21 2.90 3.33
C ASN A 241 -2.40 2.51 2.09
N ILE A 242 -3.00 2.60 0.90
CA ILE A 242 -2.33 2.42 -0.40
C ILE A 242 -1.96 3.81 -0.94
N ASP A 243 -0.73 3.98 -1.43
CA ASP A 243 -0.33 5.25 -2.05
C ASP A 243 -1.20 5.51 -3.29
N ASN A 244 -1.60 6.78 -3.50
CA ASN A 244 -2.56 7.13 -4.55
C ASN A 244 -2.13 6.67 -5.95
N GLU A 245 -0.83 6.71 -6.26
CA GLU A 245 -0.27 6.24 -7.54
C GLU A 245 -0.47 4.74 -7.77
N ASN A 246 -0.67 3.96 -6.70
CA ASN A 246 -0.84 2.51 -6.74
C ASN A 246 -2.32 2.09 -6.57
N LYS A 247 -3.25 3.04 -6.45
CA LYS A 247 -4.70 2.77 -6.36
C LYS A 247 -5.29 2.50 -7.74
N LEU A 248 -5.42 1.23 -8.09
CA LEU A 248 -6.00 0.83 -9.38
C LEU A 248 -7.53 0.96 -9.46
N PHE A 249 -8.23 1.05 -8.33
CA PHE A 249 -9.70 1.04 -8.32
C PHE A 249 -10.32 2.38 -8.79
N GLU A 250 -9.62 3.50 -8.65
CA GLU A 250 -10.10 4.82 -9.14
C GLU A 250 -10.05 4.90 -10.67
N ASP A 251 -9.15 4.14 -11.30
CA ASP A 251 -9.01 4.03 -12.76
C ASP A 251 -9.95 2.99 -13.39
N LEU A 252 -10.60 2.15 -12.58
CA LEU A 252 -11.57 1.16 -13.03
C LEU A 252 -12.96 1.77 -13.18
N LYS A 253 -13.29 2.22 -14.39
CA LYS A 253 -14.69 2.48 -14.77
C LYS A 253 -15.44 1.17 -14.90
N PHE A 254 -16.15 0.77 -13.85
CA PHE A 254 -17.13 -0.31 -13.93
C PHE A 254 -18.35 0.18 -14.72
N TYR A 255 -18.29 -0.03 -16.04
CA TYR A 255 -19.47 0.15 -16.85
C TYR A 255 -20.45 -0.98 -16.54
N LYS A 256 -21.64 -0.64 -16.04
CA LYS A 256 -22.76 -1.56 -15.79
C LYS A 256 -23.20 -2.15 -17.15
N PHE A 257 -22.63 -3.28 -17.60
CA PHE A 257 -23.03 -3.91 -18.86
C PHE A 257 -23.20 -5.43 -18.78
N LEU A 258 -24.36 -5.85 -19.28
CA LEU A 258 -24.69 -7.18 -19.76
C LEU A 258 -23.53 -7.74 -20.63
N SER A 259 -23.03 -8.92 -20.25
CA SER A 259 -22.00 -9.74 -20.91
C SER A 259 -20.73 -8.98 -21.37
N LEU A 260 -19.67 -9.08 -20.57
CA LEU A 260 -18.33 -8.61 -20.94
C LEU A 260 -17.80 -9.33 -22.21
N PRO A 261 -17.35 -8.59 -23.26
CA PRO A 261 -16.88 -9.16 -24.51
C PRO A 261 -15.44 -9.71 -24.48
N TYR A 262 -14.67 -9.47 -23.41
CA TYR A 262 -13.27 -9.92 -23.31
C TYR A 262 -13.01 -10.63 -21.99
N THR A 263 -12.68 -11.92 -22.06
CA THR A 263 -12.13 -12.73 -20.97
C THR A 263 -10.65 -12.98 -21.23
N ILE A 264 -9.80 -12.80 -20.20
CA ILE A 264 -8.40 -13.21 -20.25
C ILE A 264 -8.37 -14.74 -20.18
N LYS A 265 -8.16 -15.40 -21.31
CA LYS A 265 -7.87 -16.84 -21.33
C LYS A 265 -6.51 -17.07 -20.67
N LEU A 266 -6.51 -17.61 -19.47
CA LEU A 266 -5.32 -18.22 -18.88
C LEU A 266 -4.86 -19.34 -19.82
N LYS A 267 -3.57 -19.31 -20.17
CA LYS A 267 -2.98 -20.20 -21.15
C LYS A 267 -2.79 -21.58 -20.51
N GLY A 268 -3.55 -22.56 -21.02
CA GLY A 268 -3.62 -23.95 -20.57
C GLY A 268 -5.10 -24.30 -20.46
N ASP A 269 -5.74 -24.86 -21.48
CA ASP A 269 -5.43 -26.20 -21.97
C ASP A 269 -5.22 -26.27 -23.48
N SER A 270 -4.05 -26.80 -23.85
CA SER A 270 -3.91 -27.56 -25.08
C SER A 270 -4.46 -28.97 -24.84
N LYS A 271 -5.64 -29.25 -25.38
CA LYS A 271 -5.93 -30.43 -26.21
C LYS A 271 -7.28 -30.27 -26.90
#